data_AF-A0A4Z0QSK7-F1
#
_entry.id   AF-A0A4Z0QSK7-F1
#
_cell.length_a   1.000
_cell.length_b   1.000
_cell.length_c   1.000
_cell.angle_alpha   90.00
_cell.angle_beta   90.00
_cell.angle_gamma   90.00
#
_symmetry.space_group_name_H-M   'P 1'
#
loop_
_entity.id
_entity.type
_entity.pdbx_description
1 polymer ?
#
loop_
_entity_poly.entity_id
_entity_poly.type
_entity_poly.pdbx_seq_one_letter_code
_entity_poly.pdbx_strand_id
1 'polypeptide(L)' 'MGRKPAFGPAFILMSKVPRAGYTKTRLMKRLTRRECAEFHVDCLLDLANTIERLDLTGYLFYSSGDPTE' A
#
# COMPACT_ATOMS: atom_id res chain seq x y z
N MET A 1 19.66 28.45 3.53
CA MET A 1 19.07 27.13 3.81
C MET A 1 17.74 27.36 4.51
N GLY A 2 16.64 27.43 3.75
CA GLY A 2 15.32 27.81 4.26
C GLY A 2 14.70 26.68 5.09
N ARG A 3 14.16 26.99 6.27
CA ARG A 3 13.41 26.05 7.10
C ARG A 3 12.18 25.57 6.31
N LYS A 4 12.06 24.27 6.03
CA LYS A 4 10.82 23.65 5.56
C LYS A 4 9.71 23.94 6.58
N PRO A 5 8.48 24.30 6.15
CA PRO A 5 7.36 24.52 7.06
C PRO A 5 7.09 23.26 7.88
N ALA A 6 6.74 23.44 9.15
CA ALA A 6 6.65 22.36 10.15
C ALA A 6 5.56 21.31 9.85
N PHE A 7 4.63 21.57 8.93
CA PHE A 7 3.59 20.62 8.52
C PHE A 7 3.27 20.80 7.03
N GLY A 8 3.84 19.92 6.20
CA GLY A 8 3.45 19.76 4.79
C GLY A 8 2.28 18.80 4.64
N PRO A 9 1.65 18.72 3.45
CA PRO A 9 0.63 17.73 3.17
C PRO A 9 1.17 16.31 3.40
N ALA A 10 0.32 15.45 3.95
CA ALA A 10 0.65 14.06 4.23
C ALA A 10 -0.18 13.11 3.37
N PHE A 11 0.41 11.98 2.99
CA PHE A 11 -0.27 10.91 2.28
C PHE A 11 -0.61 9.78 3.26
N ILE A 12 -1.90 9.45 3.39
CA ILE A 12 -2.36 8.35 4.22
C ILE A 12 -2.77 7.20 3.29
N LEU A 13 -2.02 6.11 3.33
CA LEU A 13 -2.30 4.89 2.57
C LEU A 13 -2.94 3.86 3.49
N MET A 14 -4.18 3.48 3.19
CA MET A 14 -4.85 2.37 3.86
C MET A 14 -4.81 1.14 2.96
N SER A 15 -4.32 0.01 3.47
CA SER A 15 -4.26 -1.23 2.70
C SER A 15 -4.61 -2.47 3.52
N LYS A 16 -4.90 -3.58 2.85
CA LYS A 16 -4.82 -4.90 3.48
C LYS A 16 -3.40 -5.41 3.37
N VAL A 17 -3.01 -6.35 4.24
CA VAL A 17 -1.76 -7.10 4.05
C VAL A 17 -1.85 -7.88 2.71
N PRO A 18 -0.86 -7.77 1.81
CA PRO A 18 -0.81 -8.56 0.58
C PRO A 18 -0.69 -10.06 0.89
N ARG A 19 -1.83 -10.74 0.98
CA ARG A 19 -1.91 -12.17 1.31
C ARG A 19 -2.63 -12.94 0.21
N ALA A 20 -2.00 -14.02 -0.25
CA ALA A 20 -2.50 -14.85 -1.32
C ALA A 20 -3.90 -15.40 -1.01
N GLY A 21 -4.86 -15.13 -1.90
CA GLY A 21 -6.26 -15.54 -1.72
C GLY A 21 -7.11 -14.62 -0.82
N TYR A 22 -6.53 -13.58 -0.22
CA TYR A 22 -7.24 -12.62 0.65
C TYR A 22 -7.21 -11.18 0.11
N THR A 23 -6.28 -10.89 -0.81
CA THR A 23 -6.25 -9.62 -1.53
C THR A 23 -6.53 -9.81 -3.02
N LYS A 24 -7.07 -8.76 -3.64
CA LYS A 24 -7.34 -8.65 -5.08
C LYS A 24 -8.03 -9.91 -5.66
N THR A 25 -8.87 -10.58 -4.88
CA THR A 25 -9.46 -11.88 -5.23
C THR A 25 -10.32 -11.86 -6.49
N ARG A 26 -10.87 -10.69 -6.85
CA ARG A 26 -11.57 -10.49 -8.13
C ARG A 26 -10.66 -10.68 -9.36
N LEU A 27 -9.36 -10.42 -9.22
CA LEU A 27 -8.37 -10.68 -10.27
C LEU A 27 -8.02 -12.16 -10.42
N MET A 28 -8.46 -13.03 -9.50
CA MET A 28 -8.17 -14.47 -9.57
C MET A 28 -8.80 -15.17 -10.78
N LYS A 29 -9.70 -14.49 -11.51
CA LYS A 29 -10.19 -14.94 -12.82
C LYS A 29 -9.10 -14.91 -13.91
N ARG A 30 -7.98 -14.23 -13.65
CA ARG A 30 -6.88 -13.99 -14.60
C ARG A 30 -5.50 -14.27 -14.01
N LEU A 31 -5.35 -14.16 -12.69
CA LEU A 31 -4.10 -14.34 -11.95
C LEU A 31 -4.25 -15.45 -10.91
N THR A 32 -3.16 -16.12 -10.58
CA THR A 32 -3.10 -17.03 -9.42
C THR A 32 -3.23 -16.26 -8.11
N ARG A 33 -3.56 -16.97 -7.02
CA ARG A 33 -3.59 -16.38 -5.66
C ARG A 33 -2.30 -15.65 -5.31
N ARG A 34 -1.17 -16.20 -5.73
CA ARG A 34 0.17 -15.64 -5.50
C ARG A 34 0.40 -14.39 -6.34
N GLU A 35 0.13 -14.45 -7.63
CA GLU A 35 0.24 -13.29 -8.53
C GLU A 35 -0.67 -12.13 -8.09
N CYS A 36 -1.85 -12.42 -7.52
CA CYS A 36 -2.69 -11.37 -6.91
C CYS A 36 -2.03 -10.67 -5.72
N ALA A 37 -1.26 -11.40 -4.90
CA ALA A 37 -0.54 -10.83 -3.76
C ALA A 37 0.72 -10.08 -4.22
N GLU A 38 1.49 -10.65 -5.14
CA GLU A 38 2.66 -10.02 -5.78
C GLU A 38 2.24 -8.70 -6.46
N PHE A 39 1.19 -8.73 -7.29
CA PHE A 39 0.63 -7.52 -7.91
C PHE A 39 0.21 -6.46 -6.89
N HIS A 40 -0.34 -6.86 -5.74
CA HIS A 40 -0.69 -5.90 -4.69
C HIS A 40 0.56 -5.31 -4.04
N VAL A 41 1.61 -6.10 -3.80
CA VAL A 41 2.91 -5.59 -3.33
C VAL A 41 3.46 -4.56 -4.31
N ASP A 42 3.48 -4.87 -5.61
CA ASP A 42 3.99 -3.96 -6.64
C ASP A 42 3.24 -2.63 -6.64
N CYS A 43 1.90 -2.65 -6.54
CA CYS A 43 1.11 -1.42 -6.41
C CYS A 43 1.50 -0.58 -5.18
N LEU A 44 1.81 -1.21 -4.04
CA LEU A 44 2.21 -0.51 -2.82
C LEU A 44 3.61 0.09 -2.97
N LEU A 45 4.53 -0.63 -3.61
CA LEU A 45 5.88 -0.13 -3.90
C LEU A 45 5.83 1.07 -4.87
N ASP A 46 5.00 1.00 -5.91
CA ASP A 46 4.83 2.12 -6.85
C ASP A 46 4.29 3.38 -6.16
N LEU A 47 3.32 3.21 -5.24
CA LEU A 47 2.80 4.31 -4.43
C LEU A 47 3.88 4.87 -3.49
N ALA A 48 4.62 4.00 -2.80
CA ALA A 48 5.69 4.42 -1.89
C ALA A 48 6.78 5.22 -2.64
N ASN A 49 7.23 4.71 -3.79
CA ASN A 49 8.20 5.38 -4.65
C ASN A 49 7.68 6.74 -5.13
N THR A 50 6.39 6.84 -5.45
CA THR A 50 5.78 8.10 -5.87
C THR A 50 5.74 9.12 -4.73
N ILE A 51 5.36 8.69 -3.52
CA ILE A 51 5.30 9.55 -2.34
C ILE A 51 6.70 10.08 -1.98
N GLU A 52 7.72 9.21 -2.04
CA GLU A 52 9.11 9.57 -1.78
C GLU A 52 9.62 10.61 -2.78
N ARG A 53 9.35 10.42 -4.08
CA ARG A 53 9.73 11.40 -5.13
C ARG A 53 9.05 12.75 -4.99
N LEU A 54 7.86 12.79 -4.38
CA LEU A 54 7.13 14.02 -4.11
C LEU A 54 7.57 14.70 -2.80
N ASP A 55 8.52 14.10 -2.06
CA ASP A 55 9.03 14.63 -0.78
C ASP A 55 7.89 14.86 0.24
N LEU A 56 6.91 13.95 0.22
CA LEU A 56 5.74 13.95 1.09
C LEU A 56 5.91 12.97 2.25
N THR A 57 5.35 13.32 3.40
CA THR A 57 5.25 12.40 4.53
C THR A 57 4.19 11.34 4.24
N GLY A 58 4.60 10.07 4.17
CA GLY A 58 3.71 8.93 3.97
C GLY A 58 3.42 8.16 5.27
N TYR A 59 2.16 7.79 5.48
CA TYR A 59 1.72 6.91 6.56
C TYR A 59 1.00 5.69 5.97
N LEU A 60 1.43 4.48 6.32
CA LEU A 60 0.78 3.23 5.92
C LEU A 60 0.02 2.63 7.09
N PHE A 61 -1.29 2.53 6.93
CA PHE A 61 -2.18 1.79 7.83
C PHE A 61 -2.58 0.49 7.15
N TYR A 62 -2.39 -0.63 7.84
CA TYR A 62 -2.78 -1.92 7.31
C TYR A 62 -3.80 -2.60 8.22
N SER A 63 -4.79 -3.25 7.60
CA SER A 63 -5.67 -4.19 8.29
C SER A 63 -5.16 -5.60 8.06
N SER A 64 -4.71 -6.24 9.12
CA SER A 64 -4.60 -7.70 9.23
C SER A 64 -6.00 -8.24 9.50
N GLY A 65 -6.83 -8.33 8.47
CA GLY A 65 -8.14 -8.96 8.60
C GLY A 65 -7.96 -10.46 8.86
N ASP A 66 -7.67 -10.86 10.09
CA ASP A 66 -8.03 -12.17 10.63
C ASP A 66 -9.37 -11.99 11.37
N PRO A 67 -10.49 -12.56 10.86
CA PRO A 67 -11.78 -12.58 11.56
C PRO A 67 -11.82 -13.54 12.79
N THR A 68 -10.67 -14.03 13.27
CA THR A 68 -10.57 -15.06 14.31
C THR A 68 -9.82 -14.62 15.57
N GLU A 69 -9.65 -13.31 15.78
CA GLU A 69 -9.50 -12.72 17.11
C GLU A 69 -10.78 -11.97 17.52
#